data_AF-A0A5E6QU36-F1
#
_entry.id   AF-A0A5E6QU36-F1
#
_cell.length_a   1.000
_cell.length_b   1.000
_cell.length_c   1.000
_cell.angle_alpha   90.00
_cell.angle_beta   90.00
_cell.angle_gamma   90.00
#
_symmetry.space_group_name_H-M   'P 1'
#
loop_
_entity.id
_entity.type
_entity.pdbx_description
1 polymer ?
#
loop_
_entity_poly.entity_id
_entity_poly.type
_entity_poly.pdbx_seq_one_letter_code
_entity_poly.pdbx_strand_id
1 'polypeptide(L)'
;MLYSNFTDYSTNYEYIAHVLSMDTTREGSRYRDRALTSAIAHHRVYWLIITLEVLFTVFCLIGTYYLYKNINTPAKQFHESKKFAVIGLMIAIFIYYVGFQVIGTEWFNMDESPQWNYKDWARHIVDFMMPLLIYVVIRIER
;
A
#
# COMPACT_ATOMS: atom_id res chain seq x y z
N MET A 1 -5.42 -9.19 1.21
CA MET A 1 -4.68 -8.29 0.29
C MET A 1 -3.72 -9.12 -0.53
N LEU A 2 -2.62 -9.60 0.04
CA LEU A 2 -1.68 -10.42 -0.72
C LEU A 2 -2.29 -11.72 -1.28
N TYR A 3 -3.07 -12.45 -0.47
CA TYR A 3 -3.75 -13.67 -0.93
C TYR A 3 -4.67 -13.41 -2.12
N SER A 4 -5.51 -12.37 -2.07
CA SER A 4 -6.45 -12.03 -3.15
C SER A 4 -5.75 -11.61 -4.43
N ASN A 5 -4.65 -10.85 -4.34
CA ASN A 5 -3.88 -10.42 -5.52
C ASN A 5 -3.23 -11.59 -6.27
N PHE A 6 -2.93 -12.70 -5.58
CA PHE A 6 -2.42 -13.92 -6.20
C PHE A 6 -3.52 -14.88 -6.66
N THR A 7 -4.58 -15.07 -5.88
CA THR A 7 -5.65 -16.01 -6.24
C THR A 7 -6.62 -15.47 -7.27
N ASP A 8 -6.77 -14.15 -7.31
CA ASP A 8 -7.65 -13.45 -8.25
C ASP A 8 -6.87 -12.35 -8.97
N TYR A 9 -5.80 -12.78 -9.64
CA TYR A 9 -4.87 -11.88 -10.33
C TYR A 9 -5.56 -11.07 -11.43
N SER A 10 -6.42 -11.71 -12.22
CA SER A 10 -7.10 -11.08 -13.35
C SER A 10 -7.99 -9.93 -12.90
N THR A 11 -8.80 -10.16 -11.86
CA THR A 11 -9.72 -9.15 -11.34
C THR A 11 -8.95 -7.96 -10.79
N ASN A 12 -7.96 -8.19 -9.91
CA ASN A 12 -7.17 -7.10 -9.32
C ASN A 12 -6.31 -6.35 -10.37
N TYR A 13 -5.84 -7.04 -11.42
CA TYR A 13 -5.20 -6.38 -12.55
C TYR A 13 -6.17 -5.47 -13.31
N GLU A 14 -7.39 -5.94 -13.61
CA GLU A 14 -8.41 -5.14 -14.29
C GLU A 14 -8.73 -3.86 -13.52
N TYR A 15 -8.85 -3.96 -12.20
CA TYR A 15 -9.01 -2.80 -11.33
C TYR A 15 -7.91 -1.74 -11.55
N ILE A 16 -6.65 -2.13 -11.52
CA ILE A 16 -5.52 -1.21 -11.74
C ILE A 16 -5.49 -0.70 -13.18
N ALA A 17 -5.79 -1.55 -14.16
CA ALA A 17 -5.85 -1.16 -15.56
C ALA A 17 -6.91 -0.07 -15.80
N HIS A 18 -8.11 -0.22 -15.22
CA HIS A 18 -9.18 0.78 -15.33
C HIS A 18 -8.79 2.11 -14.67
N VAL A 19 -8.22 2.07 -13.46
CA VAL A 19 -7.71 3.29 -12.79
C VAL A 19 -6.67 4.00 -13.64
N LEU A 20 -5.67 3.27 -14.14
CA LEU A 20 -4.59 3.85 -14.94
C LEU A 20 -5.08 4.36 -16.30
N SER A 21 -6.08 3.71 -16.89
CA SER A 21 -6.66 4.10 -18.18
C SER A 21 -7.64 5.28 -18.07
N MET A 22 -8.09 5.62 -16.86
CA MET A 22 -9.06 6.69 -16.58
C MET A 22 -10.33 6.59 -17.44
N ASP A 23 -10.69 5.39 -17.88
CA ASP A 23 -11.75 5.15 -18.87
C ASP A 23 -13.16 5.42 -18.32
N THR A 24 -13.33 5.22 -17.02
CA THR A 24 -14.57 5.41 -16.25
C THR A 24 -14.62 6.74 -15.47
N THR A 25 -13.62 7.61 -15.65
CA THR A 25 -13.64 8.97 -15.09
C THR A 25 -14.57 9.87 -15.91
N ARG A 26 -14.93 11.04 -15.38
CA ARG A 26 -15.94 11.92 -15.98
C ARG A 26 -15.63 12.25 -17.45
N GLU A 27 -16.62 12.05 -18.33
CA GLU A 27 -16.49 12.35 -19.76
C GLU A 27 -16.13 13.83 -19.99
N GLY A 28 -15.15 14.08 -20.87
CA GLY A 28 -14.66 15.43 -21.17
C GLY A 28 -13.71 16.03 -20.12
N SER A 29 -13.21 15.25 -19.16
CA SER A 29 -12.20 15.75 -18.22
C SER A 29 -10.92 16.18 -18.96
N ARG A 30 -10.39 17.36 -18.64
CA ARG A 30 -9.12 17.89 -19.19
C ARG A 30 -7.90 17.04 -18.79
N TYR A 31 -8.09 15.98 -18.00
CA TYR A 31 -7.03 15.19 -17.40
C TYR A 31 -6.82 13.82 -18.09
N ARG A 32 -7.64 13.46 -19.08
CA ARG A 32 -7.50 12.18 -19.81
C ARG A 32 -6.16 12.04 -20.54
N ASP A 33 -5.46 13.15 -20.82
CA ASP A 33 -4.12 13.13 -21.40
C ASP A 33 -3.08 12.43 -20.51
N ARG A 34 -3.39 12.26 -19.22
CA ARG A 34 -2.55 11.55 -18.24
C ARG A 34 -2.78 10.04 -18.22
N ALA A 35 -3.80 9.55 -18.91
CA ALA A 35 -4.16 8.15 -18.93
C ALA A 35 -3.04 7.30 -19.51
N LEU A 36 -2.71 6.22 -18.81
CA LEU A 36 -1.84 5.18 -19.31
C LEU A 36 -2.73 4.12 -19.95
N THR A 37 -2.72 3.99 -21.27
CA THR A 37 -3.53 3.00 -22.01
C THR A 37 -2.73 1.76 -22.41
N SER A 38 -1.41 1.77 -22.21
CA SER A 38 -0.55 0.64 -22.56
C SER A 38 -0.69 -0.51 -21.57
N ALA A 39 -1.10 -1.68 -22.05
CA ALA A 39 -1.20 -2.90 -21.24
C ALA A 39 0.14 -3.28 -20.56
N ILE A 40 1.28 -3.00 -21.21
CA ILE A 40 2.60 -3.26 -20.62
C ILE A 40 2.84 -2.35 -19.41
N ALA A 41 2.41 -1.08 -19.49
CA ALA A 41 2.52 -0.16 -18.36
C ALA A 41 1.64 -0.61 -17.19
N HIS A 42 0.41 -1.06 -17.47
CA HIS A 42 -0.49 -1.61 -16.45
C HIS A 42 0.14 -2.80 -15.72
N HIS A 43 0.69 -3.77 -16.46
CA HIS A 43 1.35 -4.93 -15.86
C HIS A 43 2.54 -4.53 -14.98
N ARG A 44 3.35 -3.58 -15.43
CA ARG A 44 4.51 -3.10 -14.65
C ARG A 44 4.09 -2.44 -13.35
N VAL A 45 3.06 -1.59 -13.38
CA VAL A 45 2.53 -0.96 -12.16
C VAL A 45 1.95 -2.03 -11.22
N TYR A 46 1.19 -2.98 -11.75
CA TYR A 46 0.60 -4.02 -10.94
C TYR A 46 1.65 -4.94 -10.31
N TRP A 47 2.70 -5.32 -11.04
CA TRP A 47 3.84 -6.06 -10.49
C TRP A 47 4.59 -5.28 -9.41
N LEU A 48 4.75 -3.97 -9.58
CA LEU A 48 5.35 -3.13 -8.55
C LEU A 48 4.52 -3.17 -7.26
N ILE A 49 3.19 -3.04 -7.36
CA ILE A 49 2.27 -3.12 -6.21
C ILE A 49 2.43 -4.47 -5.50
N ILE A 50 2.31 -5.59 -6.23
CA ILE A 50 2.46 -6.94 -5.66
C ILE A 50 3.82 -7.10 -4.98
N THR A 51 4.90 -6.65 -5.63
CA THR A 51 6.25 -6.76 -5.07
C THR A 51 6.36 -6.00 -3.75
N LEU A 52 5.84 -4.78 -3.69
CA LEU A 52 5.84 -3.97 -2.47
C LEU A 52 4.95 -4.60 -1.39
N GLU A 53 3.81 -5.18 -1.72
CA GLU A 53 2.97 -5.90 -0.75
C GLU A 53 3.67 -7.13 -0.18
N VAL A 54 4.38 -7.90 -1.01
CA VAL A 54 5.20 -9.04 -0.57
C VAL A 54 6.27 -8.55 0.39
N LEU A 55 7.01 -7.48 0.03
CA LEU A 55 8.03 -6.91 0.89
C LEU A 55 7.43 -6.45 2.23
N PHE A 56 6.37 -5.65 2.21
CA PHE A 56 5.66 -5.22 3.42
C PHE A 56 5.30 -6.43 4.31
N THR A 57 4.69 -7.45 3.73
CA THR A 57 4.25 -8.65 4.46
C THR A 57 5.43 -9.37 5.10
N VAL A 58 6.50 -9.60 4.33
CA VAL A 58 7.73 -10.26 4.81
C VAL A 58 8.38 -9.45 5.93
N PHE A 59 8.53 -8.13 5.75
CA PHE A 59 9.12 -7.26 6.76
C PHE A 59 8.29 -7.22 8.05
N CYS A 60 6.96 -7.18 7.96
CA CYS A 60 6.08 -7.25 9.13
C CYS A 60 6.17 -8.61 9.83
N LEU A 61 6.19 -9.72 9.10
CA LEU A 61 6.36 -11.06 9.70
C LEU A 61 7.70 -11.20 10.42
N ILE A 62 8.78 -10.77 9.77
CA ILE A 62 10.12 -10.75 10.36
C ILE A 62 10.16 -9.84 11.59
N GLY A 63 9.58 -8.65 11.50
CA GLY A 63 9.48 -7.69 12.60
C GLY A 63 8.73 -8.25 13.80
N THR A 64 7.55 -8.84 13.58
CA THR A 64 6.77 -9.50 14.63
C THR A 64 7.54 -10.65 15.27
N TYR A 65 8.22 -11.48 14.48
CA TYR A 65 9.07 -12.56 15.00
C TYR A 65 10.19 -12.03 15.90
N TYR A 66 10.91 -10.99 15.47
CA TYR A 66 11.98 -10.38 16.26
C TYR A 66 11.46 -9.68 17.52
N LEU A 67 10.30 -9.01 17.46
CA LEU A 67 9.68 -8.40 18.63
C LEU A 67 9.26 -9.45 19.66
N TYR A 68 8.66 -10.55 19.21
CA TYR A 68 8.26 -11.66 20.07
C TYR A 68 9.48 -12.31 20.73
N LYS A 69 10.54 -12.58 19.96
CA LYS A 69 11.78 -13.17 20.48
C LYS A 69 12.48 -12.27 21.51
N ASN A 70 12.43 -10.95 21.33
CA ASN A 70 13.15 -9.99 22.18
C ASN A 70 12.27 -9.35 23.27
N ILE A 71 11.06 -9.85 23.52
CA ILE A 71 10.10 -9.22 24.44
C ILE A 71 10.62 -9.08 25.88
N ASN A 72 11.51 -9.98 26.31
CA ASN A 72 12.11 -9.99 27.64
C ASN A 72 13.55 -9.42 27.67
N THR A 73 14.00 -8.80 26.58
CA THR A 73 15.36 -8.22 26.49
C THR A 73 15.40 -6.77 26.99
N PRO A 74 16.59 -6.23 27.32
CA PRO A 74 16.72 -4.83 27.72
C PRO A 74 16.13 -3.87 26.67
N ALA A 75 15.59 -2.73 27.13
CA ALA A 75 14.86 -1.77 26.30
C ALA A 75 15.59 -1.38 25.00
N LYS A 76 16.92 -1.24 25.06
CA LYS A 76 17.77 -0.96 23.89
C LYS A 76 17.69 -2.05 22.82
N GLN A 77 17.78 -3.32 23.22
CA GLN A 77 17.73 -4.46 22.29
C GLN A 77 16.32 -4.67 21.73
N PHE A 78 15.29 -4.49 22.56
CA PHE A 78 13.91 -4.49 22.07
C PHE A 78 13.67 -3.38 21.05
N HIS A 79 14.18 -2.16 21.30
CA HIS A 79 14.03 -1.04 20.37
C HIS A 79 14.66 -1.32 19.00
N GLU A 80 15.87 -1.87 18.96
CA GLU A 80 16.54 -2.27 17.71
C GLU A 80 15.77 -3.34 16.93
N SER A 81 15.06 -4.23 17.64
CA SER A 81 14.27 -5.29 17.01
C SER A 81 13.05 -4.77 16.23
N LYS A 82 12.59 -3.54 16.52
CA LYS A 82 11.44 -2.90 15.86
C LYS A 82 11.70 -2.54 14.39
N LYS A 83 12.96 -2.41 13.96
CA LYS A 83 13.34 -1.87 12.64
C LYS A 83 12.63 -2.54 11.46
N PHE A 84 12.47 -3.87 11.50
CA PHE A 84 11.84 -4.61 10.42
C PHE A 84 10.33 -4.33 10.34
N ALA A 85 9.65 -4.24 11.49
CA ALA A 85 8.25 -3.86 11.54
C ALA A 85 8.04 -2.42 11.05
N VAL A 86 8.93 -1.50 11.43
CA VAL A 86 8.91 -0.10 10.96
C VAL A 86 9.09 -0.03 9.44
N ILE A 87 10.06 -0.74 8.87
CA ILE A 87 10.26 -0.80 7.41
C ILE A 87 9.02 -1.34 6.71
N GLY A 88 8.44 -2.44 7.19
CA GLY A 88 7.22 -3.01 6.63
C GLY A 88 6.06 -2.02 6.62
N LEU A 89 5.81 -1.37 7.77
CA LEU A 89 4.75 -0.37 7.89
C LEU A 89 4.98 0.86 7.00
N MET A 90 6.22 1.32 6.84
CA MET A 90 6.53 2.41 5.91
C MET A 90 6.27 2.02 4.45
N ILE A 91 6.61 0.79 4.03
CA ILE A 91 6.29 0.29 2.69
C ILE A 91 4.78 0.27 2.49
N ALA A 92 4.02 -0.20 3.48
CA ALA A 92 2.56 -0.23 3.39
C ALA A 92 1.96 1.17 3.26
N ILE A 93 2.41 2.13 4.10
CA ILE A 93 1.99 3.53 3.99
C ILE A 93 2.34 4.09 2.60
N PHE A 94 3.51 3.77 2.05
CA PHE A 94 3.87 4.19 0.70
C PHE A 94 2.89 3.66 -0.36
N ILE A 95 2.53 2.38 -0.31
CA ILE A 95 1.55 1.79 -1.25
C ILE A 95 0.19 2.48 -1.11
N TYR A 96 -0.37 2.52 0.11
CA TYR A 96 -1.77 2.92 0.31
C TYR A 96 -1.98 4.43 0.33
N TYR A 97 -1.05 5.18 0.93
CA TYR A 97 -1.13 6.64 0.93
C TYR A 97 -0.58 7.22 -0.37
N VAL A 98 0.69 6.98 -0.69
CA VAL A 98 1.31 7.62 -1.87
C VAL A 98 0.77 7.01 -3.16
N GLY A 99 0.69 5.68 -3.26
CA GLY A 99 0.20 5.00 -4.46
C GLY A 99 -1.29 5.23 -4.71
N PHE A 100 -2.16 4.80 -3.79
CA PHE A 100 -3.60 4.86 -4.03
C PHE A 100 -4.22 6.23 -3.73
N GLN A 101 -3.96 6.81 -2.55
CA GLN A 101 -4.62 8.07 -2.20
C GLN A 101 -4.03 9.27 -2.95
N VAL A 102 -2.71 9.42 -3.05
CA VAL A 102 -2.11 10.57 -3.73
C VAL A 102 -2.07 10.35 -5.23
N ILE A 103 -1.35 9.34 -5.74
CA ILE A 103 -1.21 9.13 -7.18
C ILE A 103 -2.54 8.72 -7.81
N GLY A 104 -3.24 7.73 -7.23
CA GLY A 104 -4.53 7.26 -7.76
C GLY A 104 -5.58 8.38 -7.81
N THR A 105 -5.77 9.13 -6.73
CA THR A 105 -6.77 10.22 -6.70
C THR A 105 -6.32 11.44 -7.49
N GLU A 106 -5.13 12.00 -7.23
CA GLU A 106 -4.75 13.31 -7.78
C GLU A 106 -4.28 13.24 -9.24
N TRP A 107 -3.64 12.14 -9.63
CA TRP A 107 -3.14 11.99 -11.00
C TRP A 107 -4.16 11.32 -11.91
N PHE A 108 -4.79 10.24 -11.42
CA PHE A 108 -5.70 9.39 -12.20
C PHE A 108 -7.18 9.63 -11.89
N ASN A 109 -7.55 10.57 -11.02
CA ASN A 109 -8.94 10.87 -10.65
C ASN A 109 -9.74 9.61 -10.26
N MET A 110 -9.07 8.67 -9.58
CA MET A 110 -9.65 7.38 -9.18
C MET A 110 -10.95 7.54 -8.38
N ASP A 111 -11.09 8.64 -7.63
CA ASP A 111 -12.27 8.91 -6.83
C ASP A 111 -13.49 9.39 -7.61
N GLU A 112 -13.31 9.82 -8.87
CA GLU A 112 -14.42 10.13 -9.77
C GLU A 112 -15.04 8.86 -10.38
N SER A 113 -14.32 7.73 -10.37
CA SER A 113 -14.85 6.48 -10.93
C SER A 113 -15.91 5.88 -10.00
N PRO A 114 -17.12 5.56 -10.49
CA PRO A 114 -18.16 4.94 -9.67
C PRO A 114 -17.87 3.46 -9.38
N GLN A 115 -17.08 2.79 -10.22
CA GLN A 115 -16.81 1.34 -10.13
C GLN A 115 -15.40 1.04 -9.64
N TRP A 116 -14.42 1.88 -9.99
CA TRP A 116 -12.99 1.59 -9.80
C TRP A 116 -12.35 2.57 -8.81
N ASN A 117 -12.89 2.63 -7.59
CA ASN A 117 -12.48 3.59 -6.57
C ASN A 117 -11.97 2.89 -5.30
N TYR A 118 -10.66 2.98 -5.04
CA TYR A 118 -10.03 2.47 -3.83
C TYR A 118 -9.76 3.52 -2.75
N LYS A 119 -10.20 4.77 -2.93
CA LYS A 119 -9.82 5.88 -2.04
C LYS A 119 -10.22 5.62 -0.59
N ASP A 120 -11.47 5.24 -0.34
CA ASP A 120 -11.95 5.02 1.03
C ASP A 120 -11.36 3.75 1.64
N TRP A 121 -11.24 2.69 0.84
CA TRP A 121 -10.57 1.46 1.28
C TRP A 121 -9.11 1.69 1.67
N ALA A 122 -8.34 2.39 0.82
CA ALA A 122 -6.96 2.76 1.12
C ALA A 122 -6.87 3.74 2.30
N ARG A 123 -7.86 4.61 2.50
CA ARG A 123 -7.95 5.49 3.67
C ARG A 123 -8.04 4.70 4.96
N HIS A 124 -8.94 3.73 5.06
CA HIS A 124 -9.07 2.91 6.26
C HIS A 124 -7.77 2.15 6.60
N ILE A 125 -7.02 1.72 5.59
CA ILE A 125 -5.72 1.06 5.81
C ILE A 125 -4.70 2.04 6.40
N VAL A 126 -4.59 3.24 5.84
CA VAL A 126 -3.68 4.28 6.32
C VAL A 126 -4.06 4.74 7.72
N ASP A 127 -5.35 4.95 7.99
CA ASP A 127 -5.88 5.36 9.29
C ASP A 127 -5.55 4.35 10.40
N PHE A 128 -5.43 3.07 10.06
CA PHE A 128 -4.96 2.04 10.99
C PHE A 128 -3.43 1.96 11.08
N MET A 129 -2.73 1.97 9.93
CA MET A 129 -1.29 1.76 9.87
C MET A 129 -0.48 2.93 10.43
N MET A 130 -0.96 4.17 10.27
CA MET A 130 -0.27 5.36 10.76
C MET A 130 -0.15 5.38 12.30
N PRO A 131 -1.24 5.23 13.08
CA PRO A 131 -1.15 5.09 14.53
C PRO A 131 -0.32 3.89 14.96
N LEU A 132 -0.43 2.76 14.26
CA LEU A 132 0.36 1.56 14.55
C LEU A 132 1.87 1.83 14.37
N LEU A 133 2.27 2.53 13.30
CA LEU A 133 3.65 2.93 13.08
C LEU A 133 4.14 3.83 14.22
N ILE A 134 3.36 4.84 14.59
CA ILE A 134 3.69 5.75 15.70
C ILE A 134 3.88 4.95 16.99
N TYR A 135 2.94 4.07 17.33
CA TYR A 135 2.99 3.21 18.50
C TYR A 135 4.24 2.33 18.52
N VAL A 136 4.58 1.71 17.39
CA VAL A 136 5.78 0.88 17.27
C VAL A 136 7.04 1.71 17.43
N VAL A 137 7.12 2.90 16.82
CA VAL A 137 8.32 3.76 16.85
C VAL A 137 8.59 4.37 18.22
N ILE A 138 7.56 4.65 19.03
CA ILE A 138 7.71 5.22 20.38
C ILE A 138 8.75 4.42 21.19
N ARG A 139 9.68 5.15 21.80
CA ARG A 139 10.70 4.57 22.69
C ARG A 139 10.05 4.14 23.99
N ILE A 140 10.44 2.95 24.44
CA ILE A 140 10.04 2.44 25.76
C ILE A 140 11.21 2.73 26.69
N GLU A 141 11.02 3.68 27.60
CA GLU A 141 11.91 3.88 28.73
C GLU A 141 11.47 2.90 29.82
N ARG A 142 12.21 1.80 29.98
CA ARG A 142 12.05 0.84 31.07
C ARG A 142 13.38 0.71 31.79
#